data_AF-A0AAW2PQL4-F1
#
_entry.id   AF-A0AAW2PQL4-F1
#
_cell.length_a   1.000
_cell.length_b   1.000
_cell.length_c   1.000
_cell.angle_alpha   90.00
_cell.angle_beta   90.00
_cell.angle_gamma   90.00
#
_symmetry.space_group_name_H-M   'P 1'
#
loop_
_entity.id
_entity.type
_entity.pdbx_description
1 polymer ?
#
loop_
_entity_poly.entity_id
_entity_poly.type
_entity_poly.pdbx_seq_one_letter_code
_entity_poly.pdbx_strand_id
1 'polypeptide(L)'
;MHIEKNVFDNIFNTVMDIKGKSKDNLNARKDLAIICNRPELQVDERRLNVMPKAVYTLTKDQKRKVCEWVKCLRFPDGYASNLSRCVDMTELRLHGMKSHDCHIFMQKLIPVAFREMVPEHVWSVDGSQSYVPGLMFDHSRYQEGARVRR
;
A
#
# COMPACT_ATOMS: atom_id res chain seq x y z
N MET A 1 -14.36 16.40 -1.08
CA MET A 1 -14.30 15.62 0.16
C MET A 1 -12.83 15.37 0.54
N HIS A 2 -12.34 16.04 1.57
CA HIS A 2 -10.93 15.95 2.00
C HIS A 2 -10.65 14.71 2.88
N ILE A 3 -11.69 14.15 3.52
CA ILE A 3 -11.56 13.05 4.47
C ILE A 3 -11.04 11.78 3.79
N GLU A 4 -11.66 11.35 2.68
CA GLU A 4 -11.24 10.14 1.97
C GLU A 4 -9.79 10.18 1.50
N LYS A 5 -9.37 11.33 0.97
CA LYS A 5 -7.98 11.54 0.57
C LYS A 5 -7.04 11.41 1.77
N ASN A 6 -7.38 12.01 2.90
CA ASN A 6 -6.58 11.92 4.11
C ASN A 6 -6.49 10.46 4.63
N VAL A 7 -7.60 9.71 4.59
CA VAL A 7 -7.62 8.29 4.97
C VAL A 7 -6.71 7.48 4.05
N PHE A 8 -6.86 7.64 2.73
CA PHE A 8 -6.01 6.98 1.75
C PHE A 8 -4.53 7.32 1.96
N ASP A 9 -4.19 8.59 2.06
CA ASP A 9 -2.82 9.05 2.25
C ASP A 9 -2.23 8.45 3.53
N ASN A 10 -2.98 8.42 4.63
CA ASN A 10 -2.51 7.84 5.88
C ASN A 10 -2.24 6.33 5.77
N ILE A 11 -3.16 5.56 5.17
CA ILE A 11 -3.02 4.11 5.00
C ILE A 11 -1.85 3.81 4.07
N PHE A 12 -1.85 4.43 2.89
CA PHE A 12 -0.87 4.16 1.84
C PHE A 12 0.55 4.57 2.27
N ASN A 13 0.72 5.75 2.89
CA ASN A 13 2.03 6.19 3.37
C ASN A 13 2.56 5.33 4.53
N THR A 14 1.68 4.71 5.31
CA THR A 14 2.06 3.80 6.41
C THR A 14 2.52 2.44 5.87
N VAL A 15 1.77 1.84 4.94
CA VAL A 15 2.15 0.57 4.28
C VAL A 15 3.43 0.72 3.44
N MET A 16 3.55 1.83 2.73
CA MET A 16 4.73 2.20 1.95
C MET A 16 5.86 2.78 2.80
N ASP A 17 5.69 2.92 4.12
CA ASP A 17 6.67 3.46 5.06
C ASP A 17 7.43 4.67 4.49
N ILE A 18 6.66 5.72 4.21
CA ILE A 18 7.17 6.98 3.68
C ILE A 18 7.57 7.87 4.86
N LYS A 19 8.87 8.19 4.92
CA LYS A 19 9.45 9.00 5.99
C LYS A 19 8.74 10.35 6.12
N GLY A 20 8.29 10.67 7.33
CA GLY A 20 7.60 11.92 7.66
C GLY A 20 6.12 11.98 7.26
N LYS A 21 5.58 10.93 6.62
CA LYS A 21 4.15 10.84 6.26
C LYS A 21 3.43 9.63 6.88
N SER A 22 4.16 8.59 7.27
CA SER A 22 3.60 7.46 7.99
C SER A 22 2.95 7.91 9.30
N LYS A 23 1.79 7.32 9.62
CA LYS A 23 1.16 7.48 10.94
C LYS A 23 1.70 6.51 11.98
N ASP A 24 2.52 5.56 11.54
CA ASP A 24 3.29 4.70 12.43
C ASP A 24 4.53 5.45 12.95
N ASN A 25 4.47 5.87 14.22
CA ASN A 25 5.52 6.62 14.88
C ASN A 25 5.78 6.07 16.30
N LEU A 26 6.87 6.53 16.93
CA LEU A 26 7.29 6.03 18.24
C LEU A 26 6.19 6.16 19.31
N ASN A 27 5.48 7.30 19.35
CA ASN A 27 4.40 7.50 20.31
C ASN A 27 3.22 6.57 20.02
N ALA A 28 2.84 6.43 18.75
CA ALA A 28 1.80 5.50 18.34
C ALA A 28 2.15 4.05 18.71
N ARG A 29 3.42 3.64 18.63
CA ARG A 29 3.87 2.31 19.08
C ARG A 29 3.84 2.14 20.60
N LYS A 30 4.09 3.20 21.37
CA LYS A 30 3.91 3.18 22.83
C LYS A 30 2.44 3.10 23.22
N ASP A 31 1.58 3.87 22.55
CA ASP A 31 0.13 3.80 22.75
C ASP A 31 -0.41 2.41 22.37
N LEU A 32 0.08 1.82 21.27
CA LEU A 32 -0.25 0.45 20.87
C LEU A 32 0.13 -0.57 21.94
N ALA A 33 1.23 -0.40 22.67
CA ALA A 33 1.60 -1.33 23.74
C ALA A 33 0.63 -1.29 24.93
N ILE A 34 -0.03 -0.15 25.15
CA ILE A 34 -1.00 0.06 26.24
C ILE A 34 -2.39 -0.41 25.80
N ILE A 35 -2.79 -0.10 24.57
CA ILE A 35 -4.17 -0.26 24.08
C ILE A 35 -4.36 -1.59 23.36
N CYS A 36 -3.30 -2.18 22.79
CA CYS A 36 -3.37 -3.38 21.97
C CYS A 36 -2.43 -4.48 22.47
N ASN A 37 -2.92 -5.73 22.48
CA ASN A 37 -2.09 -6.89 22.79
C ASN A 37 -1.31 -7.38 21.55
N ARG A 38 -0.35 -6.57 21.07
CA ARG A 38 0.53 -6.88 19.93
C ARG A 38 2.01 -6.76 20.33
N PRO A 39 2.56 -7.75 21.06
CA PRO A 39 3.94 -7.70 21.54
C PRO A 39 4.97 -7.61 20.40
N GLU A 40 4.65 -8.13 19.22
CA GLU A 40 5.52 -8.10 18.04
C GLU A 40 5.76 -6.69 17.47
N LEU A 41 4.91 -5.73 17.82
CA LEU A 41 5.03 -4.33 17.39
C LEU A 41 5.55 -3.39 18.50
N GLN A 42 5.79 -3.90 19.71
CA GLN A 42 6.22 -3.09 20.84
C GLN A 42 7.66 -2.56 20.63
N VAL A 43 7.88 -1.34 21.10
CA VAL A 43 9.21 -0.73 21.06
C VAL A 43 10.04 -1.28 22.20
N ASP A 44 11.27 -1.68 21.89
CA ASP A 44 12.24 -2.05 22.92
C ASP A 44 12.90 -0.78 23.49
N GLU A 45 12.42 -0.35 24.66
CA GLU A 45 12.98 0.81 25.37
C GLU A 45 14.44 0.59 25.80
N ARG A 46 14.90 -0.65 25.91
CA ARG A 46 16.29 -0.99 26.31
C ARG A 46 17.27 -0.87 25.13
N ARG A 47 16.77 -0.98 23.90
CA ARG A 47 17.57 -0.91 22.66
C ARG A 47 17.26 0.35 21.87
N LEU A 48 17.54 1.52 22.43
CA LEU A 48 17.52 2.82 21.73
C LEU A 48 16.17 3.18 21.07
N ASN A 49 15.04 2.66 21.57
CA ASN A 49 13.72 2.85 20.96
C ASN A 49 13.63 2.38 19.49
N VAL A 50 14.28 1.26 19.16
CA VAL A 50 14.15 0.67 17.83
C VAL A 50 12.72 0.15 17.62
N MET A 51 12.05 0.66 16.58
CA MET A 51 10.72 0.20 16.19
C MET A 51 10.83 -1.07 15.33
N PRO A 52 10.25 -2.21 15.75
CA PRO A 52 10.22 -3.38 14.91
C PRO A 52 9.37 -3.11 13.65
N LYS A 53 9.86 -3.58 12.51
CA LYS A 53 9.17 -3.43 11.23
C LYS A 53 7.83 -4.14 11.29
N ALA A 54 6.74 -3.43 10.99
CA ALA A 54 5.43 -4.06 10.98
C ALA A 54 5.29 -5.04 9.82
N VAL A 55 4.48 -6.07 10.03
CA VAL A 55 4.18 -7.13 9.05
C VAL A 55 3.54 -6.56 7.77
N TYR A 56 2.83 -5.43 7.90
CA TYR A 56 2.20 -4.73 6.77
C TYR A 56 3.14 -3.74 6.06
N THR A 57 4.39 -3.54 6.54
CA THR A 57 5.32 -2.60 5.92
C THR A 57 6.08 -3.24 4.76
N LEU A 58 5.97 -2.65 3.57
CA LEU A 58 6.61 -3.19 2.38
C LEU A 58 8.14 -3.04 2.40
N THR A 59 8.83 -4.00 1.80
CA THR A 59 10.25 -3.89 1.44
C THR A 59 10.44 -2.95 0.25
N LYS A 60 11.67 -2.49 0.00
CA LYS A 60 11.96 -1.58 -1.12
C LYS A 60 11.55 -2.17 -2.47
N ASP A 61 11.76 -3.47 -2.67
CA ASP A 61 11.40 -4.17 -3.91
C ASP A 61 9.88 -4.32 -4.06
N GLN A 62 9.16 -4.60 -2.96
CA GLN A 62 7.70 -4.61 -2.96
C GLN A 62 7.11 -3.21 -3.24
N LYS A 63 7.66 -2.15 -2.61
CA LYS A 63 7.28 -0.75 -2.90
C LYS A 63 7.44 -0.44 -4.39
N ARG A 64 8.56 -0.87 -5.00
CA ARG A 64 8.81 -0.70 -6.44
C ARG A 64 7.75 -1.40 -7.29
N LYS A 65 7.45 -2.67 -7.02
CA LYS A 65 6.40 -3.43 -7.74
C LYS A 65 5.05 -2.74 -7.66
N VAL A 66 4.66 -2.24 -6.48
CA VAL A 66 3.40 -1.49 -6.31
C VAL A 66 3.42 -0.21 -7.14
N CYS A 67 4.49 0.59 -7.09
CA CYS A 67 4.58 1.82 -7.89
C CYS A 67 4.55 1.54 -9.40
N GLU A 68 5.25 0.51 -9.87
CA GLU A 68 5.24 0.08 -11.28
C GLU A 68 3.85 -0.36 -11.70
N TRP A 69 3.17 -1.17 -10.88
CA TRP A 69 1.80 -1.59 -11.11
C TRP A 69 0.87 -0.38 -11.23
N VAL A 70 0.90 0.57 -10.28
CA VAL A 70 0.08 1.79 -10.35
C VAL A 70 0.38 2.61 -11.60
N LYS A 71 1.65 2.66 -12.03
CA LYS A 71 2.05 3.38 -13.26
C LYS A 71 1.49 2.74 -14.53
N CYS A 72 1.37 1.42 -14.53
CA CYS A 72 0.80 0.63 -15.63
C CYS A 72 -0.73 0.59 -15.64
N LEU A 73 -1.40 0.99 -14.56
CA LEU A 73 -2.87 1.02 -14.52
C LEU A 73 -3.44 1.92 -15.60
N ARG A 74 -4.48 1.41 -16.26
CA ARG A 74 -5.30 2.11 -17.25
C ARG A 74 -6.75 1.81 -16.92
N PHE A 75 -7.57 2.84 -16.97
CA PHE A 75 -9.00 2.75 -16.71
C PHE A 75 -9.77 3.18 -17.96
N PRO A 76 -11.01 2.66 -18.16
CA PRO A 76 -11.94 3.20 -19.13
C PRO A 76 -12.16 4.70 -18.89
N ASP A 77 -12.54 5.41 -19.95
CA ASP A 77 -12.78 6.85 -19.85
C ASP A 77 -13.89 7.15 -18.83
N GLY A 78 -13.69 8.22 -18.06
CA GLY A 78 -14.59 8.62 -16.97
C GLY A 78 -14.50 7.79 -15.67
N TYR A 79 -13.78 6.66 -15.63
CA TYR A 79 -13.72 5.82 -14.42
C TYR A 79 -12.72 6.30 -13.36
N ALA A 80 -11.51 6.69 -13.76
CA ALA A 80 -10.51 7.28 -12.87
C ALA A 80 -9.50 8.08 -13.69
N SER A 81 -8.80 9.02 -13.06
CA SER A 81 -7.73 9.77 -13.71
C SER A 81 -6.55 8.86 -14.05
N ASN A 82 -5.68 9.31 -14.96
CA ASN A 82 -4.43 8.62 -15.25
C ASN A 82 -3.47 8.65 -14.05
N LEU A 83 -3.48 7.59 -13.24
CA LEU A 83 -2.67 7.46 -12.01
C LEU A 83 -1.16 7.43 -12.26
N SER A 84 -0.71 7.14 -13.49
CA SER A 84 0.72 7.14 -13.81
C SER A 84 1.42 8.47 -13.56
N ARG A 85 0.66 9.58 -13.62
CA ARG A 85 1.15 10.94 -13.33
C ARG A 85 1.35 11.20 -11.84
N CYS A 86 0.78 10.35 -10.99
CA CYS A 86 0.87 10.45 -9.54
C CYS A 86 2.02 9.61 -8.96
N VAL A 87 2.73 8.81 -9.78
CA VAL A 87 3.78 7.89 -9.32
C VAL A 87 5.15 8.54 -9.42
N ASP A 88 5.84 8.64 -8.28
CA ASP A 88 7.25 8.99 -8.19
C ASP A 88 8.08 7.70 -8.00
N MET A 89 8.78 7.29 -9.06
CA MET A 89 9.60 6.07 -9.08
C MET A 89 10.95 6.23 -8.37
N THR A 90 11.37 7.47 -8.09
CA THR A 90 12.63 7.75 -7.38
C THR A 90 12.40 7.59 -5.88
N GLU A 91 11.35 8.24 -5.38
CA GLU A 91 10.99 8.21 -3.96
C GLU A 91 10.04 7.06 -3.59
N LEU A 92 9.59 6.27 -4.57
CA LEU A 92 8.63 5.16 -4.42
C LEU A 92 7.36 5.57 -3.66
N ARG A 93 6.76 6.69 -4.08
CA ARG A 93 5.57 7.28 -3.43
C ARG A 93 4.53 7.72 -4.45
N LEU A 94 3.31 7.93 -3.96
CA LEU A 94 2.24 8.57 -4.72
C LEU A 94 2.07 10.02 -4.29
N HIS A 95 1.78 10.91 -5.24
CA HIS A 95 1.50 12.31 -4.98
C HIS A 95 0.41 12.86 -5.91
N GLY A 96 -0.25 13.94 -5.49
CA GLY A 96 -1.18 14.66 -6.36
C GLY A 96 -2.45 13.91 -6.74
N MET A 97 -2.77 12.78 -6.09
CA MET A 97 -4.02 12.05 -6.34
C MET A 97 -5.23 12.90 -5.96
N LYS A 98 -6.29 12.83 -6.77
CA LYS A 98 -7.58 13.47 -6.46
C LYS A 98 -8.38 12.58 -5.51
N SER A 99 -9.30 13.18 -4.74
CA SER A 99 -10.14 12.42 -3.79
C SER A 99 -10.89 11.26 -4.46
N HIS A 100 -11.39 11.47 -5.69
CA HIS A 100 -12.05 10.42 -6.46
C HIS A 100 -11.11 9.24 -6.77
N ASP A 101 -9.89 9.52 -7.21
CA ASP A 101 -8.90 8.49 -7.49
C ASP A 101 -8.51 7.72 -6.21
N CYS A 102 -8.36 8.43 -5.09
CA CYS A 102 -8.15 7.82 -3.77
C CYS A 102 -9.31 6.91 -3.37
N HIS A 103 -10.56 7.34 -3.60
CA HIS A 103 -11.75 6.56 -3.31
C HIS A 103 -11.78 5.25 -4.11
N ILE A 104 -11.59 5.33 -5.43
CA ILE A 104 -11.50 4.16 -6.30
C ILE A 104 -10.37 3.23 -5.86
N PHE A 105 -9.22 3.80 -5.49
CA PHE A 105 -8.08 3.01 -5.02
C PHE A 105 -8.41 2.24 -3.75
N MET A 106 -8.98 2.91 -2.75
CA MET A 106 -9.38 2.27 -1.49
C MET A 106 -10.42 1.16 -1.71
N GLN A 107 -11.42 1.43 -2.54
CA GLN A 107 -12.56 0.52 -2.70
C GLN A 107 -12.25 -0.69 -3.59
N LYS A 108 -11.39 -0.52 -4.61
CA LYS A 108 -11.21 -1.53 -5.67
C LYS A 108 -9.77 -2.01 -5.83
N LEU A 109 -8.78 -1.20 -5.46
CA LEU A 109 -7.39 -1.46 -5.81
C LEU A 109 -6.54 -1.91 -4.62
N ILE A 110 -6.88 -1.56 -3.39
CA ILE A 110 -6.13 -1.98 -2.18
C ILE A 110 -5.93 -3.50 -2.12
N PRO A 111 -6.98 -4.34 -2.27
CA PRO A 111 -6.81 -5.79 -2.20
C PRO A 111 -5.86 -6.31 -3.28
N VAL A 112 -5.93 -5.73 -4.48
CA VAL A 112 -5.08 -6.14 -5.61
C VAL A 112 -3.64 -5.66 -5.42
N ALA A 113 -3.45 -4.43 -4.95
CA ALA A 113 -2.14 -3.82 -4.76
C ALA A 113 -1.29 -4.58 -3.74
N PHE A 114 -1.92 -5.16 -2.71
CA PHE A 114 -1.21 -5.77 -1.58
C PHE A 114 -1.31 -7.30 -1.52
N ARG A 115 -2.10 -7.95 -2.38
CA ARG A 115 -2.34 -9.40 -2.40
C ARG A 115 -1.08 -10.26 -2.31
N GLU A 116 -0.04 -9.89 -3.04
CA GLU A 116 1.24 -10.63 -3.08
C GLU A 116 2.35 -9.97 -2.26
N MET A 117 2.06 -8.81 -1.65
CA MET A 117 3.06 -7.99 -0.97
C MET A 117 3.02 -8.13 0.55
N VAL A 118 1.87 -8.53 1.08
CA VAL A 118 1.63 -8.66 2.53
C VAL A 118 1.13 -10.07 2.83
N PRO A 119 1.44 -10.66 4.00
CA PRO A 119 0.96 -12.00 4.34
C PRO A 119 -0.56 -12.14 4.24
N GLU A 120 -1.02 -13.33 3.87
CA GLU A 120 -2.43 -13.62 3.60
C GLU A 120 -3.35 -13.21 4.75
N HIS A 121 -2.98 -13.47 5.99
CA HIS A 121 -3.77 -13.09 7.17
C HIS A 121 -3.98 -11.57 7.37
N VAL A 122 -3.26 -10.72 6.63
CA VAL A 122 -3.39 -9.25 6.73
C VAL A 122 -4.34 -8.68 5.67
N TRP A 123 -4.43 -9.31 4.49
CA TRP A 123 -5.26 -8.82 3.38
C TRP A 123 -6.44 -9.74 3.04
N SER A 124 -6.36 -11.02 3.41
CA SER A 124 -7.42 -12.00 3.20
C SER A 124 -8.55 -11.70 4.16
N VAL A 125 -9.66 -11.24 3.58
CA VAL A 125 -10.95 -11.21 4.26
C VAL A 125 -11.51 -12.62 4.09
N ASP A 126 -11.82 -13.28 5.19
CA ASP A 126 -12.40 -14.61 5.23
C ASP A 126 -13.65 -14.70 4.34
N GLY A 127 -13.48 -15.32 3.16
CA GLY A 127 -14.52 -15.92 2.34
C GLY A 127 -15.83 -15.15 2.18
N SER A 128 -15.88 -14.11 1.34
CA SER A 128 -17.03 -13.87 0.44
C SER A 128 -16.76 -12.71 -0.54
N GLN A 129 -16.85 -13.03 -1.83
CA GLN A 129 -17.00 -12.14 -2.99
C GLN A 129 -16.21 -10.81 -3.05
N SER A 130 -15.15 -10.78 -3.86
CA SER A 130 -14.85 -9.60 -4.69
C SER A 130 -14.45 -10.03 -6.10
N TYR A 131 -15.41 -10.57 -6.84
CA TYR A 131 -15.33 -10.59 -8.30
C TYR A 131 -15.45 -9.14 -8.78
N VAL A 132 -14.41 -8.62 -9.44
CA VAL A 132 -14.42 -7.29 -10.08
C VAL A 132 -14.44 -7.50 -11.59
N PRO A 133 -15.62 -7.56 -12.25
CA PRO A 133 -15.67 -7.62 -13.70
C PRO A 133 -15.19 -6.29 -14.29
N GLY A 134 -14.32 -6.34 -15.31
CA GLY A 134 -13.99 -5.19 -16.15
C GLY A 134 -12.59 -4.57 -15.98
N LEU A 135 -11.75 -5.07 -15.07
CA LEU A 135 -10.32 -4.76 -15.12
C LEU A 135 -9.66 -5.76 -16.05
N MET A 136 -9.31 -5.32 -17.27
CA MET A 136 -8.50 -6.09 -18.20
C MET A 136 -7.07 -6.17 -17.64
N PHE A 137 -6.85 -7.07 -16.68
CA PHE A 137 -5.55 -7.39 -16.13
C PHE A 137 -4.80 -8.25 -17.14
N ASP A 138 -3.89 -7.64 -17.88
CA ASP A 138 -2.90 -8.35 -18.66
C ASP A 138 -1.89 -9.04 -17.72
N HIS A 139 -2.24 -10.26 -17.29
CA HIS A 139 -1.39 -11.11 -16.45
C HIS A 139 -0.08 -11.53 -17.15
N SER A 140 0.02 -11.36 -18.48
CA SER A 140 1.20 -11.81 -19.24
C SER A 140 2.44 -10.96 -18.94
N ARG A 141 2.28 -9.67 -18.63
CA ARG A 141 3.41 -8.75 -18.41
C ARG A 141 3.99 -8.74 -17.00
N TYR A 142 3.32 -9.34 -16.02
CA TYR A 142 3.87 -9.44 -14.66
C TYR A 142 4.88 -10.60 -14.51
N GLN A 143 4.77 -11.65 -15.34
CA GLN A 143 5.72 -12.77 -15.32
C GLN A 143 6.94 -12.58 -16.25
N GLU A 144 6.84 -11.74 -17.28
CA GLU A 144 7.97 -11.48 -18.19
C GLU A 144 9.10 -10.65 -17.58
N GLY A 145 8.86 -9.93 -16.46
CA GLY A 145 9.92 -9.22 -15.74
C GLY A 145 10.81 -10.10 -14.86
N ALA A 146 10.41 -11.35 -14.60
CA ALA A 146 11.13 -12.29 -13.73
C ALA A 146 11.91 -13.36 -14.50
N ARG A 147 11.85 -13.36 -15.83
CA ARG A 147 12.60 -14.29 -16.68
C ARG A 147 13.34 -13.49 -17.74
N VAL A 148 14.66 -13.66 -17.76
CA VAL A 148 15.65 -13.08 -18.69
C VAL A 148 16.24 -11.74 -18.25
N ARG A 149 17.34 -11.82 -17.48
CA ARG A 149 18.70 -11.57 -18.00
C ARG A 149 19.75 -12.18 -17.05
N ARG A 150 20.21 -13.37 -17.46
CA ARG A 150 21.44 -14.13 -17.14
C ARG A 150 21.73 -14.47 -15.69
#